data_AF-A0A0P9SP32-F1
#
_entry.id   AF-A0A0P9SP32-F1
#
_cell.length_a   1.000
_cell.length_b   1.000
_cell.length_c   1.000
_cell.angle_alpha   90.00
_cell.angle_beta   90.00
_cell.angle_gamma   90.00
#
_symmetry.space_group_name_H-M   'P 1'
#
loop_
_entity.id
_entity.type
_entity.pdbx_description
1 polymer ?
#
loop_
_entity_poly.entity_id
_entity_poly.type
_entity_poly.pdbx_seq_one_letter_code
_entity_poly.pdbx_strand_id
1 'polypeptide(L)'
;MCDKGVMFVHRDAEPDEKSLYPWTCSADCGFGVLTKRDQKSITEVLLPLITKKGRTQLDGMSEEEQTSLIKSHTRQSRMFWAFAMLCPLIAVYSLATSGVVLTCISIFSMTLPFSILAVKWSYRAWQVRTGTLYVEGGFKQFVTRGLWIPGIDI
;
A
#
# COMPACT_ATOMS: atom_id res chain seq x y z
N MET A 1 -16.26 -11.15 -8.42
CA MET A 1 -15.28 -10.06 -8.65
C MET A 1 -13.89 -10.63 -8.37
N CYS A 2 -12.93 -10.44 -9.27
CA CYS A 2 -11.61 -11.09 -9.18
C CYS A 2 -10.83 -10.68 -7.92
N ASP A 3 -10.36 -11.65 -7.13
CA ASP A 3 -9.63 -11.39 -5.87
C ASP A 3 -8.11 -11.60 -5.96
N LYS A 4 -7.63 -12.22 -7.03
CA LYS A 4 -6.24 -12.71 -7.14
C LYS A 4 -5.53 -12.37 -8.44
N GLY A 5 -6.25 -11.84 -9.43
CA GLY A 5 -5.70 -11.60 -10.76
C GLY A 5 -5.51 -10.13 -11.07
N VAL A 6 -4.65 -9.88 -12.06
CA VAL A 6 -4.43 -8.56 -12.65
C VAL A 6 -5.27 -8.47 -13.92
N MET A 7 -5.84 -7.30 -14.18
CA MET A 7 -6.56 -7.05 -15.44
C MET A 7 -5.54 -6.82 -16.55
N PHE A 8 -5.71 -7.50 -17.67
CA PHE A 8 -4.84 -7.37 -18.83
C PHE A 8 -5.64 -7.47 -20.12
N VAL A 9 -5.10 -6.90 -21.19
CA VAL A 9 -5.64 -7.04 -22.54
C VAL A 9 -4.76 -8.03 -23.29
N HIS A 10 -5.36 -9.04 -23.92
CA HIS A 10 -4.63 -9.96 -24.78
C HIS A 10 -4.01 -9.21 -25.97
N ARG A 11 -2.83 -9.64 -26.43
CA ARG A 11 -2.13 -8.94 -27.53
C ARG A 11 -2.94 -8.96 -28.83
N ASP A 12 -3.63 -10.06 -29.06
CA ASP A 12 -4.45 -10.33 -30.26
C ASP A 12 -5.91 -9.89 -30.09
N ALA A 13 -6.22 -9.14 -29.03
CA ALA A 13 -7.57 -8.65 -28.80
C ALA A 13 -7.91 -7.57 -29.83
N GLU A 14 -8.94 -7.85 -30.65
CA GLU A 14 -9.49 -6.86 -31.56
C GLU A 14 -10.37 -5.85 -30.80
N PRO A 15 -10.32 -4.56 -31.19
CA PRO A 15 -11.23 -3.57 -30.65
C PRO A 15 -12.66 -3.81 -31.15
N ASP A 16 -13.64 -3.53 -30.29
CA ASP A 16 -15.05 -3.43 -30.67
C ASP A 16 -15.29 -2.22 -31.60
N GLU A 17 -16.49 -2.12 -32.21
CA GLU A 17 -16.88 -1.02 -33.13
C GLU A 17 -16.63 0.39 -32.55
N LYS A 18 -16.59 0.50 -31.21
CA LYS A 18 -16.32 1.74 -30.46
C LYS A 18 -14.85 1.91 -30.03
N SER A 19 -13.93 1.14 -30.60
CA SER A 19 -12.49 1.13 -30.23
C SER A 19 -12.22 0.73 -28.77
N LEU A 20 -13.06 -0.17 -28.20
CA LEU A 20 -12.92 -0.67 -26.84
C LEU A 20 -12.28 -2.06 -26.85
N TYR A 21 -11.36 -2.31 -25.92
CA TYR A 21 -10.64 -3.57 -25.80
C TYR A 21 -11.17 -4.41 -24.62
N PRO A 22 -11.24 -5.74 -24.77
CA PRO A 22 -11.59 -6.63 -23.68
C PRO A 22 -10.41 -6.77 -22.71
N TRP A 23 -10.56 -6.18 -21.53
CA TRP A 23 -9.71 -6.45 -20.38
C TRP A 23 -10.24 -7.67 -19.64
N THR A 24 -9.42 -8.70 -19.47
CA THR A 24 -9.78 -9.93 -18.77
C THR A 24 -8.94 -10.09 -17.51
N CYS A 25 -9.48 -10.78 -16.50
CA CYS A 25 -8.70 -11.07 -15.29
C CYS A 25 -7.77 -12.27 -15.50
N SER A 26 -6.50 -12.15 -15.09
CA SER A 26 -5.50 -13.22 -15.20
C SER A 26 -5.79 -14.48 -14.36
N ALA A 27 -6.70 -14.38 -13.40
CA ALA A 27 -7.10 -15.52 -12.57
C ALA A 27 -8.25 -16.33 -13.20
N ASP A 28 -8.59 -16.08 -14.47
CA ASP A 28 -9.65 -16.76 -15.23
C ASP A 28 -11.00 -16.86 -14.50
N CYS A 29 -11.31 -15.82 -13.73
CA CYS A 29 -12.53 -15.79 -12.91
C CYS A 29 -13.78 -15.34 -13.69
N GLY A 30 -13.69 -15.24 -15.02
CA GLY A 30 -14.77 -14.74 -15.88
C GLY A 30 -15.06 -13.23 -15.77
N PHE A 31 -14.32 -12.48 -14.95
CA PHE A 31 -14.47 -11.04 -14.85
C PHE A 31 -13.73 -10.33 -15.99
N GLY A 32 -14.46 -9.58 -16.79
CA GLY A 32 -13.92 -8.77 -17.88
C GLY A 32 -14.62 -7.42 -18.00
N VAL A 33 -13.89 -6.43 -18.52
CA VAL A 33 -14.35 -5.05 -18.71
C VAL A 33 -13.95 -4.60 -20.10
N LEU A 34 -14.88 -4.00 -20.84
CA LEU A 34 -14.57 -3.33 -22.11
C LEU A 34 -14.21 -1.87 -21.83
N THR A 35 -12.95 -1.51 -22.11
CA THR A 35 -12.50 -0.12 -21.99
C THR A 35 -11.34 0.14 -22.95
N LYS A 36 -10.88 1.38 -23.05
CA LYS A 36 -9.74 1.75 -23.89
C LYS A 36 -8.49 0.97 -23.48
N ARG A 37 -7.53 0.84 -24.41
CA ARG A 37 -6.26 0.10 -24.20
C ARG A 37 -5.26 0.82 -23.30
N ASP A 38 -5.70 1.77 -22.48
CA ASP A 38 -4.84 2.55 -21.60
C ASP A 38 -5.08 2.21 -20.12
N GLN A 39 -4.00 2.22 -19.35
CA GLN A 39 -4.02 1.86 -17.94
C GLN A 39 -4.92 2.79 -17.11
N LYS A 40 -5.09 4.03 -17.54
CA LYS A 40 -5.89 5.03 -16.82
C LYS A 40 -7.36 4.67 -16.91
N SER A 41 -7.87 4.36 -18.10
CA SER A 41 -9.26 4.00 -18.35
C SER A 41 -9.70 2.74 -17.61
N ILE A 42 -8.85 1.72 -17.50
CA ILE A 42 -9.16 0.55 -16.67
C ILE A 42 -9.14 0.88 -15.17
N THR A 43 -8.20 1.73 -14.73
CA THR A 43 -8.12 2.14 -13.33
C THR A 43 -9.37 2.94 -12.92
N GLU A 44 -9.87 3.83 -13.79
CA GLU A 44 -11.09 4.59 -13.56
C GLU A 44 -12.33 3.71 -13.37
N VAL A 45 -12.41 2.57 -14.08
CA VAL A 45 -13.51 1.61 -13.92
C VAL A 45 -13.33 0.72 -12.69
N LEU A 46 -12.11 0.27 -12.41
CA LEU A 46 -11.85 -0.66 -11.30
C LEU A 46 -11.83 0.02 -9.93
N LEU A 47 -11.30 1.24 -9.84
CA LEU A 47 -11.07 1.92 -8.56
C LEU A 47 -12.37 2.09 -7.74
N PRO A 48 -13.51 2.50 -8.32
CA PRO A 48 -14.79 2.56 -7.60
C PRO A 48 -15.25 1.18 -7.12
N LEU A 49 -15.08 0.14 -7.95
CA LEU A 49 -15.50 -1.22 -7.61
C LEU A 49 -14.67 -1.80 -6.46
N ILE A 50 -13.35 -1.63 -6.51
CA ILE A 50 -12.41 -2.07 -5.47
C ILE A 50 -12.67 -1.29 -4.18
N THR A 51 -12.90 0.03 -4.28
CA THR A 51 -13.20 0.88 -3.12
C THR A 51 -14.50 0.45 -2.44
N LYS A 52 -15.56 0.25 -3.23
CA LYS A 52 -16.85 -0.23 -2.72
C LYS A 52 -16.70 -1.56 -2.02
N LYS A 53 -16.04 -2.53 -2.67
CA LYS A 53 -15.80 -3.86 -2.10
C LYS A 53 -14.97 -3.79 -0.81
N GLY A 54 -13.88 -3.04 -0.81
CA GLY A 54 -13.01 -2.90 0.36
C GLY A 54 -13.73 -2.28 1.56
N ARG A 55 -14.60 -1.29 1.32
CA ARG A 55 -15.46 -0.72 2.37
C ARG A 55 -16.50 -1.72 2.85
N THR A 56 -17.23 -2.39 1.97
CA THR A 56 -18.20 -3.42 2.36
C THR A 56 -17.56 -4.56 3.14
N GLN A 57 -16.33 -4.95 2.79
CA GLN A 57 -15.58 -5.93 3.56
C GLN A 57 -15.26 -5.40 4.95
N LEU A 58 -14.76 -4.16 5.07
CA LEU A 58 -14.46 -3.57 6.37
C LEU A 58 -15.71 -3.41 7.24
N ASP A 59 -16.81 -2.90 6.67
CA ASP A 59 -18.10 -2.71 7.35
C ASP A 59 -18.71 -4.04 7.79
N GLY A 60 -18.40 -5.14 7.09
CA GLY A 60 -18.83 -6.49 7.44
C GLY A 60 -17.95 -7.20 8.49
N MET A 61 -16.80 -6.61 8.87
CA MET A 61 -15.93 -7.18 9.90
C MET A 61 -16.43 -6.84 11.30
N SER A 62 -16.27 -7.77 12.23
CA SER A 62 -16.51 -7.51 13.65
C SER A 62 -15.50 -6.50 14.22
N GLU A 63 -15.88 -5.79 15.29
CA GLU A 63 -15.00 -4.84 15.98
C GLU A 63 -13.71 -5.51 16.48
N GLU A 64 -13.78 -6.78 16.88
CA GLU A 64 -12.63 -7.58 17.31
C GLU A 64 -11.64 -7.81 16.16
N GLU A 65 -12.14 -8.19 14.98
CA GLU A 65 -11.30 -8.43 13.81
C GLU A 65 -10.66 -7.13 13.32
N GLN A 66 -11.41 -6.02 13.28
CA GLN A 66 -10.87 -4.70 12.95
C GLN A 66 -9.77 -4.28 13.92
N THR A 67 -9.99 -4.46 15.22
CA THR A 67 -9.01 -4.16 16.27
C THR A 67 -7.75 -5.02 16.13
N SER A 68 -7.91 -6.30 15.79
CA SER A 68 -6.78 -7.21 15.57
C SER A 68 -5.93 -6.78 14.36
N LEU A 69 -6.57 -6.35 13.27
CA LEU A 69 -5.89 -5.82 12.08
C LEU A 69 -5.13 -4.53 12.40
N ILE A 70 -5.77 -3.61 13.12
CA ILE A 70 -5.13 -2.36 13.55
C ILE A 70 -3.89 -2.66 14.40
N LYS A 71 -4.00 -3.58 15.37
CA LYS A 71 -2.86 -4.01 16.21
C LYS A 71 -1.75 -4.63 15.38
N SER A 72 -2.09 -5.49 14.43
CA SER A 72 -1.11 -6.13 13.53
C SER A 72 -0.37 -5.11 12.67
N HIS A 73 -1.08 -4.20 12.00
CA HIS A 73 -0.48 -3.15 11.19
C HIS A 73 0.37 -2.18 12.03
N THR A 74 -0.11 -1.81 13.21
CA THR A 74 0.64 -0.96 14.15
C THR A 74 1.92 -1.64 14.61
N ARG A 75 1.88 -2.93 14.94
CA ARG A 75 3.06 -3.72 15.31
C ARG A 75 4.09 -3.75 14.19
N GLN A 76 3.64 -3.99 12.95
CA GLN A 76 4.54 -3.99 11.79
C GLN A 76 5.17 -2.61 11.55
N SER A 77 4.39 -1.53 11.64
CA SER A 77 4.91 -0.16 11.55
C SER A 77 6.01 0.11 12.60
N ARG A 78 5.77 -0.30 13.86
CA ARG A 78 6.76 -0.16 14.95
C ARG A 78 8.03 -0.96 14.70
N MET A 79 7.93 -2.18 14.18
CA MET A 79 9.11 -2.99 13.81
C MET A 79 9.94 -2.29 12.73
N PHE A 80 9.31 -1.73 11.69
CA PHE A 80 10.04 -1.01 10.65
C PHE A 80 10.63 0.31 11.15
N TRP A 81 9.96 1.01 12.07
CA TRP A 81 10.56 2.16 12.74
C TRP A 81 11.79 1.78 13.58
N ALA A 82 11.74 0.63 14.28
CA ALA A 82 12.90 0.12 15.01
C ALA A 82 14.07 -0.18 14.06
N PHE A 83 13.83 -0.82 12.90
CA PHE A 83 14.87 -1.03 11.90
C PHE A 83 15.40 0.28 11.31
N ALA A 84 14.52 1.23 11.02
CA ALA A 84 14.90 2.54 10.51
C ALA A 84 15.79 3.32 11.50
N MET A 85 15.60 3.14 12.82
CA MET A 85 16.49 3.72 13.84
C MET A 85 17.77 2.91 14.05
N LEU A 86 17.70 1.58 13.91
CA LEU A 86 18.85 0.71 14.11
C LEU A 86 19.89 0.84 13.01
N CYS A 87 19.48 0.98 11.74
CA CYS A 87 20.39 1.16 10.60
C CYS A 87 21.38 2.35 10.79
N PRO A 88 20.95 3.59 11.08
CA PRO A 88 21.88 4.69 11.28
C PRO A 88 22.73 4.52 12.53
N LEU A 89 22.21 3.91 13.60
CA LEU A 89 23.01 3.60 14.80
C LEU A 89 24.16 2.62 14.48
N ILE A 90 23.87 1.56 13.72
CA ILE A 90 24.89 0.60 13.27
C ILE A 90 25.90 1.28 12.34
N ALA A 91 25.45 2.16 11.44
CA ALA A 91 26.34 2.89 10.53
C ALA A 91 27.29 3.82 11.30
N VAL A 92 26.78 4.58 12.28
CA VAL A 92 27.59 5.46 13.14
C VAL A 92 28.57 4.66 13.99
N TYR A 93 28.11 3.56 14.59
CA TYR A 93 28.97 2.65 15.34
C TYR A 93 30.09 2.08 14.47
N SER A 94 29.77 1.64 13.26
CA SER A 94 30.72 1.08 12.31
C SER A 94 31.77 2.12 11.88
N LEU A 95 31.37 3.38 11.67
CA LEU A 95 32.30 4.48 11.42
C LEU A 95 33.24 4.71 12.60
N ALA A 96 32.73 4.66 13.84
CA ALA A 96 33.53 4.84 15.04
C ALA A 96 34.57 3.72 15.24
N THR A 97 34.26 2.49 14.83
CA THR A 97 35.16 1.33 14.91
C THR A 97 36.04 1.13 13.67
N SER A 98 36.31 2.19 12.89
CA SER A 98 37.13 2.15 11.66
C SER A 98 36.59 1.28 10.52
N GLY A 99 35.28 1.10 10.44
CA GLY A 99 34.61 0.40 9.35
C GLY A 99 34.76 1.09 7.99
N VAL A 100 34.63 0.32 6.92
CA VAL A 100 34.72 0.84 5.55
C VAL A 100 33.57 1.82 5.31
N VAL A 101 33.90 3.04 4.87
CA VAL A 101 32.94 4.13 4.64
C VAL A 101 31.80 3.71 3.70
N LEU A 102 32.13 2.97 2.64
CA LEU A 102 31.14 2.47 1.68
C LEU A 102 30.10 1.54 2.33
N THR A 103 30.51 0.69 3.26
CA THR A 103 29.60 -0.18 4.03
C THR A 103 28.69 0.65 4.92
N CYS A 104 29.22 1.70 5.55
CA CYS A 104 28.44 2.59 6.41
C CYS A 104 27.36 3.35 5.62
N ILE A 105 27.72 3.86 4.44
CA ILE A 105 26.76 4.49 3.51
C ILE A 105 25.68 3.49 3.08
N SER A 106 26.07 2.26 2.77
CA SER A 106 25.13 1.21 2.35
C SER A 106 24.13 0.88 3.47
N ILE A 107 24.61 0.71 4.70
CA ILE A 107 23.75 0.48 5.87
C ILE A 107 22.84 1.68 6.14
N PHE A 108 23.38 2.90 6.06
CA PHE A 108 22.61 4.13 6.24
C PHE A 108 21.51 4.27 5.19
N SER A 109 21.78 3.88 3.95
CA SER A 109 20.80 3.95 2.86
C SER A 109 19.54 3.10 3.10
N MET A 110 19.66 2.01 3.89
CA MET A 110 18.53 1.15 4.27
C MET A 110 17.52 1.83 5.20
N THR A 111 17.88 2.96 5.82
CA THR A 111 16.97 3.76 6.64
C THR A 111 15.75 4.22 5.84
N LEU A 112 15.95 4.61 4.59
CA LEU A 112 14.88 5.12 3.72
C LEU A 112 13.81 4.07 3.39
N PRO A 113 14.13 2.88 2.83
CA PRO A 113 13.12 1.88 2.53
C PRO A 113 12.39 1.40 3.80
N PHE A 114 13.08 1.26 4.94
CA PHE A 114 12.40 0.90 6.20
C PHE A 114 11.46 2.01 6.69
N SER A 115 11.83 3.28 6.55
CA SER A 115 10.95 4.40 6.88
C SER A 115 9.70 4.42 6.00
N ILE A 116 9.85 4.17 4.69
CA ILE A 116 8.71 4.08 3.75
C ILE A 116 7.76 2.95 4.16
N LEU A 117 8.30 1.78 4.50
CA LEU A 117 7.49 0.65 4.96
C LEU A 117 6.80 0.96 6.30
N ALA A 118 7.48 1.62 7.23
CA ALA A 118 6.91 2.03 8.50
C ALA A 118 5.71 2.96 8.33
N VAL A 119 5.85 3.98 7.47
CA VAL A 119 4.79 4.94 7.12
C VAL A 119 3.64 4.23 6.41
N LYS A 120 3.93 3.33 5.47
CA LYS A 120 2.91 2.54 4.75
C LYS A 120 2.03 1.75 5.71
N TRP A 121 2.63 1.05 6.67
CA TRP A 121 1.87 0.25 7.64
C TRP A 121 1.10 1.10 8.64
N SER A 122 1.66 2.25 9.06
CA SER A 122 0.94 3.22 9.89
C SER A 122 -0.28 3.78 9.16
N TYR A 123 -0.14 4.14 7.88
CA TYR A 123 -1.25 4.62 7.07
C TYR A 123 -2.35 3.55 6.92
N ARG A 124 -1.98 2.28 6.72
CA ARG A 124 -2.97 1.18 6.68
C ARG A 124 -3.70 1.00 8.00
N ALA A 125 -3.02 1.11 9.14
CA ALA A 125 -3.66 1.07 10.45
C ALA A 125 -4.66 2.23 10.61
N TRP A 126 -4.26 3.43 10.17
CA TRP A 126 -5.11 4.61 10.17
C TRP A 126 -6.37 4.41 9.30
N GLN A 127 -6.22 3.94 8.06
CA GLN A 127 -7.35 3.71 7.14
C GLN A 127 -8.39 2.73 7.70
N VAL A 128 -7.93 1.68 8.41
CA VAL A 128 -8.83 0.72 9.06
C VAL A 128 -9.53 1.36 10.25
N ARG A 129 -8.82 2.14 11.07
CA ARG A 129 -9.38 2.83 12.25
C ARG A 129 -10.42 3.90 11.90
N THR A 130 -10.23 4.61 10.78
CA THR A 130 -11.15 5.68 10.35
C THR A 130 -12.20 5.24 9.34
N GLY A 131 -12.11 4.01 8.82
CA GLY A 131 -12.95 3.55 7.70
C GLY A 131 -12.70 4.28 6.38
N THR A 132 -11.68 5.14 6.29
CA THR A 132 -11.39 5.95 5.09
C THR A 132 -10.53 5.19 4.08
N LEU A 133 -10.99 4.00 3.70
CA LEU A 133 -10.37 3.20 2.63
C LEU A 133 -10.53 3.90 1.27
N TYR A 134 -9.39 4.06 0.59
CA TYR A 134 -9.25 4.63 -0.77
C TYR A 134 -9.85 6.03 -0.97
N VAL A 135 -9.85 6.88 0.07
CA VAL A 135 -10.26 8.28 -0.05
C VAL A 135 -9.13 9.11 -0.69
N GLU A 136 -9.46 9.84 -1.75
CA GLU A 136 -8.55 10.76 -2.42
C GLU A 136 -8.08 11.86 -1.45
N GLY A 137 -6.78 12.14 -1.40
CA GLY A 137 -6.20 13.10 -0.46
C GLY A 137 -6.04 12.62 1.00
N GLY A 138 -6.52 11.42 1.35
CA GLY A 138 -6.40 10.86 2.71
C GLY A 138 -4.95 10.73 3.17
N PHE A 139 -4.05 10.30 2.27
CA PHE A 139 -2.62 10.23 2.57
C PHE A 139 -1.99 11.59 2.87
N LYS A 140 -2.38 12.64 2.12
CA LYS A 140 -1.88 14.00 2.35
C LYS A 140 -2.28 14.47 3.75
N GLN A 141 -3.55 14.29 4.12
CA GLN A 141 -4.05 14.66 5.45
C GLN A 141 -3.36 13.86 6.55
N PHE A 142 -3.11 12.57 6.33
CA PHE A 142 -2.36 11.71 7.24
C PHE A 142 -0.93 12.22 7.49
N VAL A 143 -0.20 12.57 6.43
CA VAL A 143 1.17 13.09 6.53
C VAL A 143 1.18 14.48 7.19
N THR A 144 0.28 15.38 6.77
CA THR A 144 0.19 16.74 7.33
C THR A 144 -0.15 16.75 8.81
N ARG A 145 -0.94 15.79 9.29
CA ARG A 145 -1.29 15.66 10.71
C ARG A 145 -0.24 14.91 11.54
N GLY A 146 0.85 14.44 10.94
CA GLY A 146 1.92 13.74 11.67
C GLY A 146 1.52 12.37 12.22
N LEU A 147 0.43 11.78 11.73
CA LEU A 147 -0.13 10.52 12.24
C LEU A 147 0.74 9.28 11.99
N TRP A 148 1.84 9.46 11.25
CA TRP A 148 2.85 8.45 11.00
C TRP A 148 3.88 8.33 12.13
N ILE A 149 3.93 9.31 13.05
CA ILE A 149 4.85 9.33 14.17
C ILE A 149 4.33 8.42 15.29
N PRO A 150 5.14 7.49 15.80
CA PRO A 150 4.76 6.64 16.93
C PRO A 150 4.38 7.50 18.15
N GLY A 151 3.18 7.29 18.71
CA GLY A 151 2.73 7.94 19.95
C GLY A 151 1.83 9.18 19.75
N ILE A 152 1.62 9.62 18.52
CA ILE A 152 0.54 10.58 18.20
C ILE A 152 -0.72 9.75 17.98
N ASP A 153 -1.46 9.49 19.06
CA ASP A 153 -2.79 8.90 18.97
C ASP A 153 -3.81 9.94 18.47
N ILE A 154 -4.75 9.48 17.64
CA ILE A 154 -5.99 10.19 17.30
C ILE A 154 -7.05 9.84 18.34
#